data_AF-A0A7Z6SQ40-F1
#
_entry.id   AF-A0A7Z6SQ40-F1
#
_cell.length_a   1.000
_cell.length_b   1.000
_cell.length_c   1.000
_cell.angle_alpha   90.00
_cell.angle_beta   90.00
_cell.angle_gamma   90.00
#
_symmetry.space_group_name_H-M   'P 1'
#
loop_
_entity.id
_entity.type
_entity.pdbx_description
1 polymer ?
#
loop_
_entity_poly.entity_id
_entity_poly.type
_entity_poly.pdbx_seq_one_letter_code
_entity_poly.pdbx_strand_id
1 'polypeptide(L)'
;FERVQKSLSVSKKVGNAVKRNLIKRRLRSLTLKHAALCQGLALVFVPRSDCCHLDFWALEKHFLEMLTSIKNYMNKALKGLKKGITHTYAKQ
;
A
#
# COMPACT_ATOMS: atom_id res chain seq x y z
N PHE A 1 9.87 2.68 17.89
CA PHE A 1 9.08 3.25 16.79
C PHE A 1 9.59 2.67 15.47
N GLU A 2 8.94 1.63 14.99
CA GLU A 2 9.28 0.93 13.75
C GLU A 2 9.13 1.90 12.56
N ARG A 3 10.23 2.19 11.87
CA ARG A 3 10.25 3.18 10.77
C ARG A 3 9.53 2.59 9.55
N VAL A 4 8.37 3.15 9.22
CA VAL A 4 7.81 3.00 7.87
C VAL A 4 8.72 3.74 6.89
N GLN A 5 9.51 3.01 6.10
CA GLN A 5 10.26 3.56 4.96
C GLN A 5 9.25 4.02 3.90
N LYS A 6 9.01 5.34 3.84
CA LYS A 6 8.08 5.98 2.89
C LYS A 6 8.84 6.56 1.70
N SER A 7 9.37 5.69 0.83
CA SER A 7 9.98 6.09 -0.43
C SER A 7 8.93 6.14 -1.54
N LEU A 8 8.56 7.36 -1.95
CA LEU A 8 7.56 7.60 -2.98
C LEU A 8 8.26 7.91 -4.32
N SER A 9 8.15 7.02 -5.29
CA SER A 9 8.72 7.20 -6.64
C SER A 9 7.63 7.53 -7.65
N VAL A 10 7.73 8.68 -8.31
CA VAL A 10 6.78 9.11 -9.35
C VAL A 10 7.51 9.28 -10.66
N SER A 11 7.13 8.47 -11.65
CA SER A 11 7.71 8.54 -13.00
C SER A 11 7.38 9.87 -13.69
N LYS A 12 8.29 10.37 -14.55
CA LYS A 12 8.07 11.57 -15.39
C LYS A 12 6.81 11.45 -16.27
N LYS A 13 6.41 10.21 -16.62
CA LYS A 13 5.23 9.90 -17.47
C LYS A 13 3.87 10.29 -16.85
N VAL A 14 3.83 10.66 -15.57
CA VAL A 14 2.58 10.96 -14.82
C VAL A 14 2.04 12.38 -15.09
N GLY A 15 2.74 13.21 -15.88
CA GLY A 15 2.29 14.55 -16.29
C GLY A 15 3.14 15.68 -15.68
N ASN A 16 2.67 16.93 -15.75
CA ASN A 16 3.42 18.11 -15.30
C ASN A 16 3.76 18.06 -13.79
N ALA A 17 4.82 18.76 -13.36
CA ALA A 17 5.36 18.79 -12.00
C ALA A 17 4.30 19.06 -10.93
N VAL A 18 3.36 19.96 -11.19
CA VAL A 18 2.27 20.31 -10.28
C VAL A 18 1.36 19.11 -10.00
N LYS A 19 0.91 18.41 -11.05
CA LYS A 19 0.05 17.22 -10.94
C LYS A 19 0.77 16.09 -10.19
N ARG A 20 2.05 15.86 -10.51
CA ARG A 20 2.91 14.89 -9.79
C ARG A 20 3.01 15.24 -8.31
N ASN A 21 3.27 16.50 -7.97
CA ASN A 21 3.41 16.95 -6.59
C ASN A 21 2.08 16.87 -5.82
N LEU A 22 0.96 17.14 -6.48
CA LEU A 22 -0.36 16.99 -5.88
C LEU A 22 -0.62 15.53 -5.48
N ILE A 23 -0.41 14.57 -6.39
CA ILE A 23 -0.54 13.14 -6.06
C ILE A 23 0.39 12.77 -4.90
N LYS A 24 1.65 13.19 -4.95
CA LYS A 24 2.60 12.90 -3.85
C LYS A 24 2.11 13.42 -2.50
N ARG A 25 1.60 14.66 -2.47
CA ARG A 25 1.02 15.25 -1.25
C ARG A 25 -0.20 14.48 -0.78
N ARG A 26 -1.12 14.13 -1.67
CA ARG A 26 -2.32 13.36 -1.33
C ARG A 26 -1.98 11.98 -0.79
N LEU A 27 -1.11 11.22 -1.46
CA LEU A 27 -0.66 9.91 -0.98
C LEU A 27 0.03 10.00 0.39
N ARG A 28 0.85 11.04 0.62
CA ARG A 28 1.49 11.26 1.92
C ARG A 28 0.45 11.56 3.01
N SER A 29 -0.55 12.39 2.70
CA SER A 29 -1.68 12.68 3.60
C SER A 29 -2.48 11.42 3.92
N LEU A 30 -2.83 10.60 2.91
CA LEU A 30 -3.55 9.33 3.11
C LEU A 30 -2.76 8.34 3.96
N THR A 31 -1.45 8.22 3.72
CA THR A 31 -0.56 7.35 4.52
C THR A 31 -0.47 7.82 5.97
N LEU A 32 -0.59 9.12 6.24
CA LEU A 32 -0.63 9.66 7.60
C LEU A 32 -2.00 9.44 8.24
N LYS A 33 -3.08 9.75 7.52
CA LYS A 33 -4.48 9.56 7.96
C LYS A 33 -4.76 8.10 8.33
N HIS A 34 -4.21 7.16 7.55
CA HIS A 34 -4.41 5.72 7.71
C HIS A 34 -3.16 5.00 8.21
N ALA A 35 -2.34 5.66 9.04
CA ALA A 35 -1.06 5.12 9.50
C ALA A 35 -1.19 3.74 10.18
N ALA A 36 -2.25 3.52 10.95
CA ALA A 36 -2.52 2.24 11.60
C ALA A 36 -2.71 1.09 10.59
N LEU A 37 -3.30 1.35 9.42
CA LEU A 37 -3.46 0.36 8.36
C LEU A 37 -2.16 0.10 7.59
N CYS A 38 -1.22 1.05 7.63
CA CYS A 38 0.07 0.96 6.95
C CYS A 38 1.19 0.40 7.85
N GLN A 39 0.91 0.13 9.12
CA GLN A 39 1.90 -0.33 10.08
C GLN A 39 2.43 -1.72 9.68
N GLY A 40 3.75 -1.90 9.77
CA GLY A 40 4.43 -3.15 9.37
C GLY A 40 4.58 -3.33 7.86
N LEU A 41 4.22 -2.34 7.04
CA LEU A 41 4.36 -2.38 5.58
C LEU A 41 5.43 -1.40 5.10
N ALA A 42 6.28 -1.86 4.18
CA ALA A 42 7.08 -0.98 3.32
C ALA A 42 6.29 -0.70 2.04
N LEU A 43 5.76 0.52 1.90
CA LEU A 43 4.89 0.90 0.78
C LEU A 43 5.65 1.77 -0.23
N VAL A 44 5.70 1.29 -1.48
CA VAL A 44 6.19 2.05 -2.63
C VAL A 44 5.02 2.27 -3.58
N PHE A 45 4.62 3.53 -3.77
CA PHE A 45 3.56 3.86 -4.72
C PHE A 45 4.16 4.30 -6.05
N VAL A 46 3.68 3.69 -7.12
CA VAL A 46 3.97 4.08 -8.51
C VAL A 46 2.65 4.54 -9.13
N PRO A 47 2.29 5.83 -9.02
CA PRO A 47 1.03 6.31 -9.58
C PRO A 47 1.05 6.21 -11.10
N ARG A 48 -0.06 5.75 -11.66
CA ARG A 48 -0.30 5.73 -13.12
C ARG A 48 -0.76 7.12 -13.59
N SER A 49 -0.68 7.38 -14.90
CA SER A 49 -0.98 8.71 -15.47
C SER A 49 -2.43 9.15 -15.29
N ASP A 50 -3.35 8.19 -15.27
CA ASP A 50 -4.77 8.34 -14.97
C ASP A 50 -5.06 8.84 -13.54
N CYS A 51 -4.18 8.52 -12.57
CA CYS A 51 -4.34 8.96 -11.19
C CYS A 51 -4.36 10.49 -11.03
N CYS A 52 -3.85 11.25 -12.00
CA CYS A 52 -3.84 12.71 -11.99
C CYS A 52 -5.24 13.34 -12.10
N HIS A 53 -6.20 12.60 -12.62
CA HIS A 53 -7.57 13.07 -12.84
C HIS A 53 -8.51 12.71 -11.70
N LEU A 54 -8.08 11.84 -10.78
CA LEU A 54 -8.88 11.47 -9.62
C LEU A 54 -9.00 12.65 -8.66
N ASP A 55 -10.20 12.83 -8.11
CA ASP A 55 -10.38 13.66 -6.93
C ASP A 55 -9.78 12.99 -5.69
N PHE A 56 -9.81 13.69 -4.55
CA PHE A 56 -9.19 13.16 -3.33
C PHE A 56 -9.93 11.91 -2.82
N TRP A 57 -11.26 11.90 -2.89
CA TRP A 57 -12.10 10.85 -2.32
C TRP A 57 -11.99 9.54 -3.12
N ALA A 58 -11.99 9.62 -4.46
CA ALA A 58 -11.75 8.48 -5.31
C ALA A 58 -10.34 7.91 -5.10
N LEU A 59 -9.33 8.78 -4.95
CA LEU A 59 -7.98 8.34 -4.63
C LEU A 59 -7.91 7.64 -3.26
N GLU A 60 -8.59 8.16 -2.24
CA GLU A 60 -8.69 7.55 -0.91
C GLU A 60 -9.37 6.17 -0.96
N LYS A 61 -10.46 6.06 -1.72
CA LYS A 61 -11.16 4.78 -1.90
C LYS A 61 -10.23 3.72 -2.48
N HIS A 62 -9.56 4.03 -3.59
CA HIS A 62 -8.61 3.10 -4.21
C HIS A 62 -7.42 2.76 -3.32
N PHE A 63 -6.96 3.72 -2.52
CA PHE A 63 -5.91 3.51 -1.53
C PHE A 63 -6.32 2.46 -0.48
N LEU A 64 -7.54 2.55 0.04
CA LEU A 64 -8.07 1.60 1.04
C LEU A 64 -8.34 0.22 0.45
N GLU A 65 -8.86 0.15 -0.78
CA GLU A 65 -9.04 -1.11 -1.53
C GLU A 65 -7.72 -1.85 -1.70
N MET A 66 -6.66 -1.13 -2.08
CA MET A 66 -5.30 -1.66 -2.21
C MET A 66 -4.77 -2.23 -0.89
N LEU A 67 -4.87 -1.47 0.21
CA LEU A 67 -4.40 -1.94 1.52
C LEU A 67 -5.17 -3.18 2.01
N THR A 68 -6.48 -3.22 1.78
CA THR A 68 -7.32 -4.37 2.12
C THR A 68 -6.90 -5.61 1.33
N SER A 69 -6.62 -5.45 0.03
CA SER A 69 -6.13 -6.53 -0.82
C SER A 69 -4.78 -7.09 -0.34
N ILE A 70 -3.83 -6.20 -0.01
CA ILE A 70 -2.52 -6.59 0.55
C ILE A 70 -2.70 -7.38 1.85
N LYS A 71 -3.54 -6.91 2.77
CA LYS A 71 -3.79 -7.59 4.05
C LYS A 71 -4.40 -8.98 3.84
N ASN A 72 -5.33 -9.12 2.90
CA ASN A 72 -5.94 -10.40 2.54
C ASN A 72 -4.90 -11.38 1.97
N TYR A 73 -4.01 -10.89 1.10
CA TYR A 73 -2.91 -11.69 0.57
C TYR A 73 -1.98 -12.19 1.68
N MET A 74 -1.56 -11.30 2.58
CA MET A 74 -0.72 -11.65 3.73
C MET A 74 -1.39 -12.68 4.64
N ASN A 75 -2.68 -12.50 4.95
CA ASN A 75 -3.46 -13.46 5.75
C ASN A 75 -3.51 -14.84 5.09
N LYS A 76 -3.67 -14.90 3.76
CA LYS A 76 -3.69 -16.16 3.01
C LYS A 76 -2.31 -16.84 3.05
N ALA A 77 -1.23 -16.06 2.88
CA ALA A 77 0.14 -16.57 2.98
C ALA A 77 0.45 -17.13 4.39
N LEU A 78 0.06 -16.41 5.44
CA LEU A 78 0.22 -16.84 6.84
C LEU A 78 -0.56 -18.12 7.15
N LYS A 79 -1.78 -18.25 6.63
CA LYS A 79 -2.58 -19.49 6.77
C LYS A 79 -1.91 -20.69 6.08
N GLY A 80 -1.32 -20.47 4.90
CA GLY A 80 -0.56 -21.49 4.18
C GLY A 80 0.67 -21.98 4.97
N LEU A 81 1.42 -21.05 5.57
CA LEU A 81 2.59 -21.37 6.39
C LEU A 81 2.21 -22.18 7.64
N LYS A 82 1.15 -21.77 8.35
CA LYS A 82 0.66 -22.48 9.55
C LYS A 82 0.21 -23.92 9.24
N LYS A 83 -0.41 -24.15 8.08
CA LYS A 83 -0.86 -25.49 7.65
C LYS A 83 0.31 -26.44 7.37
N GLY A 84 1.43 -25.93 6.87
CA GLY A 84 2.66 -26.72 6.67
C GLY A 84 3.31 -27.13 7.98
N ILE A 85 3.37 -26.20 8.95
CA ILE A 85 3.97 -26.41 10.27
C ILE A 85 3.18 -27.45 11.09
N THR A 86 1.85 -27.39 11.08
CA THR A 86 1.01 -28.40 11.78
C THR A 86 1.20 -29.80 11.21
N HIS A 87 1.53 -29.93 9.93
CA HIS A 87 1.71 -31.21 9.27
C HIS A 87 3.08 -31.85 9.55
N THR A 88 4.10 -31.04 9.86
CA THR A 88 5.44 -31.51 10.25
C THR A 88 5.51 -31.97 11.70
N TYR A 89 4.71 -31.39 12.61
CA TYR A 89 4.66 -31.83 14.02
C TYR A 89 3.71 -33.00 14.27
N ALA A 90 2.83 -33.36 13.32
CA ALA A 90 1.94 -34.52 13.43
C ALA A 90 2.53 -35.82 12.87
N LYS A 91 3.80 -35.80 12.42
CA LYS A 91 4.56 -36.96 11.90
C LYS A 91 5.75 -37.37 12.79
N GLN A 92 5.76 -36.95 14.05
CA GLN A 92 6.69 -37.43 15.08
C GLN A 92 5.95 -38.35 16.05
#